data_AF-A0A5E4LJ43-F1
#
_entry.id   AF-A0A5E4LJ43-F1
#
_cell.length_a   1.000
_cell.length_b   1.000
_cell.length_c   1.000
_cell.angle_alpha   90.00
_cell.angle_beta   90.00
_cell.angle_gamma   90.00
#
_symmetry.space_group_name_H-M   'P 1'
#
loop_
_entity.id
_entity.type
_entity.pdbx_description
1 polymer ?
#
loop_
_entity_poly.entity_id
_entity_poly.type
_entity_poly.pdbx_seq_one_letter_code
_entity_poly.pdbx_strand_id
1 'polypeptide(L)'
;MDDRAERTVIISSRELVDHTVLSRKKAELSFKRDFLFRTGAKQDDLHVKALSEELGLVEAKLSPISEKLAVADMITVVPKRKEISEYTGKINQYARGELDLAVKNKTGEAYDLMKRRAVLVKDNYERREDIARMTIFLNTLPRKEGESLLGLIEEGQGGDVDVSFLPREKQQELVNLAARLGRDCCVYAGSFSLDKKKAGMAELKSPEEVLKAVTGGRHVWVPRGRLADFEANEKNVAELLAKIQAKSAEKQARKLSEEESVYFDKIQGDYLAAVGKRAEFAKGMELSETAKLYRKESWKKLDDGY
;
A
#
# COMPACT_ATOMS: atom_id res chain seq x y z
N MET A 1 25.78 24.81 14.84
CA MET A 1 25.19 23.47 14.80
C MET A 1 23.82 23.59 14.13
N ASP A 2 23.49 22.64 13.28
CA ASP A 2 22.70 22.85 12.07
C ASP A 2 21.19 22.99 12.34
N ASP A 3 20.70 24.23 12.37
CA ASP A 3 19.29 24.63 12.55
C ASP A 3 18.35 24.03 11.46
N ARG A 4 18.95 23.41 10.43
CA ARG A 4 18.27 22.64 9.38
C ARG A 4 17.84 21.24 9.82
N ALA A 5 18.58 20.59 10.73
CA ALA A 5 18.25 19.24 11.19
C ALA A 5 16.98 19.24 12.06
N GLU A 6 16.70 20.31 12.80
CA GLU A 6 15.48 20.47 13.60
C GLU A 6 14.21 20.69 12.76
N ARG A 7 14.36 21.08 11.49
CA ARG A 7 13.25 21.47 10.60
C ARG A 7 12.80 20.36 9.64
N THR A 8 13.52 19.25 9.58
CA THR A 8 13.23 18.16 8.64
C THR A 8 12.68 16.91 9.34
N VAL A 9 11.71 16.25 8.70
CA VAL A 9 11.13 14.98 9.12
C VAL A 9 11.39 13.96 8.02
N ILE A 10 11.90 12.79 8.39
CA ILE A 10 12.11 11.68 7.45
C ILE A 10 10.92 10.73 7.58
N ILE A 11 10.29 10.44 6.44
CA ILE A 11 9.16 9.50 6.35
C ILE A 11 9.51 8.43 5.32
N SER A 12 9.34 7.17 5.70
CA SER A 12 9.58 6.00 4.84
C SER A 12 8.30 5.45 4.21
N SER A 13 8.43 4.77 3.07
CA SER A 13 7.34 3.99 2.47
C SER A 13 6.77 2.99 3.48
N ARG A 14 7.63 2.39 4.31
CA ARG A 14 7.25 1.46 5.37
C ARG A 14 6.34 2.10 6.41
N GLU A 15 6.69 3.29 6.91
CA GLU A 15 5.87 4.03 7.87
C GLU A 15 4.49 4.39 7.30
N LEU A 16 4.39 4.75 6.02
CA LEU A 16 3.10 5.02 5.36
C LEU A 16 2.22 3.76 5.24
N VAL A 17 2.82 2.62 4.91
CA VAL A 17 2.11 1.33 4.87
C VAL A 17 1.66 0.93 6.28
N ASP A 18 2.55 1.01 7.26
CA ASP A 18 2.25 0.65 8.65
C ASP A 18 1.17 1.58 9.22
N HIS A 19 1.20 2.89 8.93
CA HIS A 19 0.13 3.83 9.28
C HIS A 19 -1.22 3.39 8.70
N THR A 20 -1.25 2.99 7.43
CA THR A 20 -2.48 2.55 6.74
C THR A 20 -3.04 1.27 7.37
N VAL A 21 -2.18 0.28 7.63
CA VAL A 21 -2.57 -1.00 8.25
C VAL A 21 -3.05 -0.81 9.69
N LEU A 22 -2.29 -0.08 10.50
CA LEU A 22 -2.61 0.18 11.91
C LEU A 22 -3.87 1.04 12.04
N SER A 23 -4.05 2.07 11.20
CA SER A 23 -5.27 2.89 11.20
C SER A 23 -6.52 2.07 10.87
N ARG A 24 -6.44 1.17 9.88
CA ARG A 24 -7.55 0.26 9.56
C ARG A 24 -7.84 -0.69 10.72
N LYS A 25 -6.80 -1.28 11.31
CA LYS A 25 -6.95 -2.19 12.46
C LYS A 25 -7.56 -1.48 13.66
N LYS A 26 -7.13 -0.24 13.95
CA LYS A 26 -7.71 0.62 14.98
C LYS A 26 -9.21 0.84 14.73
N ALA A 27 -9.59 1.24 13.52
CA ALA A 27 -11.00 1.45 13.17
C ALA A 27 -11.85 0.18 13.33
N GLU A 28 -11.32 -0.97 12.92
CA GLU A 28 -12.00 -2.27 13.07
C GLU A 28 -12.19 -2.67 14.54
N LEU A 29 -11.14 -2.56 15.36
CA LEU A 29 -11.20 -2.89 16.78
C LEU A 29 -12.14 -1.94 17.54
N SER A 30 -12.09 -0.64 17.24
CA SER A 30 -13.02 0.35 17.80
C SER A 30 -14.46 0.00 17.44
N PHE A 31 -14.72 -0.33 16.16
CA PHE A 31 -16.06 -0.75 15.75
C PHE A 31 -16.55 -2.00 16.49
N LYS A 32 -15.71 -3.03 16.63
CA LYS A 32 -16.07 -4.26 17.36
C LYS A 32 -16.38 -3.97 18.82
N ARG A 33 -15.55 -3.15 19.48
CA ARG A 33 -15.75 -2.75 20.87
C ARG A 33 -17.06 -1.95 21.03
N ASP A 34 -17.27 -0.95 20.19
CA ASP A 34 -18.46 -0.09 20.23
C ASP A 34 -19.74 -0.87 19.86
N PHE A 35 -19.62 -1.89 19.00
CA PHE A 35 -20.72 -2.82 18.73
C PHE A 35 -21.09 -3.63 19.99
N LEU A 36 -20.12 -4.20 20.71
CA LEU A 36 -20.38 -4.96 21.94
C LEU A 36 -21.09 -4.10 22.99
N PHE A 37 -20.62 -2.87 23.21
CA PHE A 37 -21.28 -1.93 24.12
C PHE A 37 -22.74 -1.66 23.73
N ARG A 38 -23.01 -1.45 22.44
CA ARG A 38 -24.39 -1.26 21.95
C ARG A 38 -25.28 -2.48 22.13
N THR A 39 -24.71 -3.69 22.13
CA THR A 39 -25.43 -4.93 22.40
C THR A 39 -25.56 -5.27 23.88
N GLY A 40 -25.16 -4.37 24.79
CA GLY A 40 -25.32 -4.51 26.23
C GLY A 40 -24.13 -5.12 26.97
N ALA A 41 -22.98 -5.28 26.30
CA ALA A 41 -21.75 -5.68 26.98
C ALA A 41 -21.30 -4.59 27.97
N LYS A 42 -20.77 -5.02 29.12
CA LYS A 42 -20.22 -4.14 30.16
C LYS A 42 -18.74 -3.94 29.94
N GLN A 43 -18.21 -2.86 30.51
CA GLN A 43 -16.78 -2.52 30.40
C GLN A 43 -15.87 -3.60 30.98
N ASP A 44 -16.36 -4.36 31.96
CA ASP A 44 -15.62 -5.42 32.61
C ASP A 44 -15.63 -6.77 31.89
N ASP A 45 -16.42 -6.90 30.82
CA ASP A 45 -16.50 -8.15 30.05
C ASP A 45 -15.14 -8.49 29.43
N LEU A 46 -14.76 -9.77 29.51
CA LEU A 46 -13.47 -10.27 29.04
C LEU A 46 -13.17 -9.86 27.59
N HIS A 47 -14.17 -9.95 26.71
CA HIS A 47 -14.04 -9.57 25.30
C HIS A 47 -13.83 -8.06 25.10
N VAL A 48 -14.48 -7.22 25.92
CA VAL A 48 -14.32 -5.77 25.86
C VAL A 48 -12.95 -5.35 26.38
N LYS A 49 -12.47 -5.98 27.46
CA LYS A 49 -11.11 -5.79 27.98
C LYS A 49 -10.04 -6.17 26.96
N ALA A 50 -10.15 -7.37 26.37
CA ALA A 50 -9.21 -7.83 25.36
C ALA A 50 -9.13 -6.89 24.13
N LEU A 51 -10.28 -6.42 23.63
CA LEU A 51 -10.32 -5.44 22.54
C LEU A 51 -9.72 -4.08 22.94
N SER A 52 -9.92 -3.66 24.18
CA SER A 52 -9.40 -2.38 24.69
C SER A 52 -7.88 -2.42 24.87
N GLU A 53 -7.34 -3.55 25.34
CA GLU A 53 -5.90 -3.79 25.43
C GLU A 53 -5.27 -3.83 24.03
N GLU A 54 -5.87 -4.54 23.08
CA GLU A 54 -5.39 -4.59 21.70
C GLU A 54 -5.45 -3.21 21.03
N LEU A 55 -6.50 -2.43 21.28
CA LEU A 55 -6.59 -1.03 20.85
C LEU A 55 -5.44 -0.20 21.40
N GLY A 56 -5.14 -0.30 22.69
CA GLY A 56 -4.02 0.40 23.32
C GLY A 56 -2.67 0.06 22.67
N LEU A 57 -2.44 -1.21 22.35
CA LEU A 57 -1.23 -1.65 21.64
C LEU A 57 -1.14 -1.10 20.21
N VAL A 58 -2.25 -1.06 19.48
CA VAL A 58 -2.30 -0.48 18.14
C VAL A 58 -2.09 1.03 18.18
N GLU A 59 -2.70 1.72 19.14
CA GLU A 59 -2.55 3.17 19.34
C GLU A 59 -1.11 3.55 19.70
N ALA A 60 -0.48 2.79 20.60
CA ALA A 60 0.93 3.02 20.96
C ALA A 60 1.88 2.91 19.76
N LYS A 61 1.61 2.00 18.82
CA LYS A 61 2.38 1.87 17.58
C LYS A 61 2.04 2.94 16.55
N LEU A 62 0.79 3.39 16.50
CA LEU A 62 0.30 4.36 15.53
C LEU A 62 0.71 5.80 15.90
N SER A 63 0.68 6.17 17.18
CA SER A 63 0.97 7.53 17.68
C SER A 63 2.25 8.13 17.12
N PRO A 64 3.44 7.48 17.24
CA PRO A 64 4.68 8.09 16.76
C PRO A 64 4.67 8.32 15.25
N ILE A 65 3.98 7.48 14.47
CA ILE A 65 3.87 7.64 13.02
C ILE A 65 2.91 8.79 12.68
N SER A 66 1.76 8.84 13.36
CA SER A 66 0.77 9.92 13.20
C SER A 66 1.33 11.28 13.59
N GLU A 67 2.14 11.37 14.65
CA GLU A 67 2.83 12.59 15.06
C GLU A 67 3.78 13.11 13.98
N LYS A 68 4.61 12.22 13.40
CA LYS A 68 5.49 12.56 12.28
C LYS A 68 4.70 13.06 11.06
N LEU A 69 3.62 12.37 10.70
CA LEU A 69 2.79 12.73 9.55
C LEU A 69 2.02 14.04 9.79
N ALA A 70 1.61 14.33 11.01
CA ALA A 70 0.87 15.54 11.35
C ALA A 70 1.70 16.81 11.10
N VAL A 71 3.00 16.76 11.44
CA VAL A 71 3.91 17.90 11.28
C VAL A 71 4.53 18.00 9.88
N ALA A 72 4.49 16.93 9.08
CA ALA A 72 5.04 16.91 7.73
C ALA A 72 4.07 17.52 6.71
N ASP A 73 4.56 18.46 5.89
CA ASP A 73 3.82 18.94 4.72
C ASP A 73 4.05 18.01 3.53
N MET A 74 3.27 16.93 3.48
CA MET A 74 3.42 15.87 2.50
C MET A 74 2.31 15.89 1.46
N ILE A 75 2.67 15.76 0.19
CA ILE A 75 1.74 15.41 -0.89
C ILE A 75 1.27 13.98 -0.62
N THR A 76 -0.02 13.77 -0.34
CA THR A 76 -0.58 12.43 -0.09
C THR A 76 -1.33 11.91 -1.31
N VAL A 77 -1.03 10.69 -1.76
CA VAL A 77 -1.73 10.05 -2.87
C VAL A 77 -2.91 9.23 -2.36
N VAL A 78 -4.09 9.47 -2.93
CA VAL A 78 -5.33 8.73 -2.72
C VAL A 78 -5.96 8.52 -4.10
N PRO A 79 -5.73 7.36 -4.75
CA PRO A 79 -6.33 7.07 -6.04
C PRO A 79 -7.86 7.20 -5.96
N LYS A 80 -8.46 7.82 -6.99
CA LYS A 80 -9.92 8.03 -7.08
C LYS A 80 -10.50 8.81 -5.89
N ARG A 81 -9.73 9.79 -5.36
CA ARG A 81 -10.14 10.63 -4.22
C ARG A 81 -11.48 11.31 -4.48
N LYS A 82 -11.69 11.81 -5.69
CA LYS A 82 -12.92 12.50 -6.10
C LYS A 82 -14.13 11.57 -6.01
N GLU A 83 -14.08 10.38 -6.61
CA GLU A 83 -15.18 9.41 -6.56
C GLU A 83 -15.46 8.94 -5.13
N ILE A 84 -14.42 8.70 -4.32
CA ILE A 84 -14.57 8.36 -2.90
C ILE A 84 -15.27 9.49 -2.14
N SER A 85 -14.89 10.74 -2.39
CA SER A 85 -15.48 11.92 -1.74
C SER A 85 -16.93 12.12 -2.15
N GLU A 86 -17.24 11.95 -3.44
CA GLU A 86 -18.61 12.00 -3.96
C GLU A 86 -19.51 10.94 -3.32
N TYR A 87 -19.06 9.68 -3.27
CA TYR A 87 -19.84 8.63 -2.59
C TYR A 87 -19.97 8.90 -1.09
N THR A 88 -18.92 9.39 -0.43
CA THR A 88 -18.97 9.76 0.99
C THR A 88 -19.99 10.87 1.23
N GLY A 89 -20.03 11.89 0.38
CA GLY A 89 -21.02 12.96 0.44
C GLY A 89 -22.45 12.46 0.30
N LYS A 90 -22.71 11.57 -0.68
CA LYS A 90 -24.04 10.96 -0.88
C LYS A 90 -24.45 10.05 0.29
N ILE A 91 -23.53 9.25 0.83
CA ILE A 91 -23.79 8.38 1.98
C ILE A 91 -24.16 9.20 3.22
N ASN A 92 -23.49 10.33 3.44
CA ASN A 92 -23.73 11.20 4.61
C ASN A 92 -25.09 11.92 4.58
N GLN A 93 -25.86 11.82 3.48
CA GLN A 93 -27.22 12.34 3.39
C GLN A 93 -28.25 11.42 4.05
N TYR A 94 -27.93 10.13 4.24
CA TYR A 94 -28.82 9.16 4.87
C TYR A 94 -28.68 9.18 6.40
N ALA A 95 -29.79 8.90 7.09
CA ALA A 95 -29.75 8.76 8.54
C ALA A 95 -29.05 7.46 8.95
N ARG A 96 -28.39 7.46 10.12
CA ARG A 96 -27.62 6.29 10.59
C ARG A 96 -28.44 5.00 10.68
N GLY A 97 -29.71 5.10 11.11
CA GLY A 97 -30.62 3.95 11.18
C GLY A 97 -30.95 3.36 9.80
N GLU A 98 -31.03 4.19 8.76
CA GLU A 98 -31.25 3.74 7.38
C GLU A 98 -30.02 3.02 6.83
N LEU A 99 -28.82 3.52 7.14
CA LEU A 99 -27.56 2.87 6.78
C LEU A 99 -27.46 1.49 7.44
N ASP A 100 -27.79 1.37 8.73
CA ASP A 100 -27.78 0.10 9.45
C ASP A 100 -28.77 -0.92 8.82
N LEU A 101 -29.97 -0.47 8.46
CA LEU A 101 -30.97 -1.31 7.76
C LEU A 101 -30.49 -1.72 6.37
N ALA A 102 -29.90 -0.80 5.60
CA ALA A 102 -29.37 -1.07 4.28
C ALA A 102 -28.24 -2.09 4.32
N VAL A 103 -27.33 -2.00 5.30
CA VAL A 103 -26.25 -3.00 5.50
C VAL A 103 -26.83 -4.35 5.92
N LYS A 104 -27.80 -4.38 6.82
CA LYS A 104 -28.44 -5.62 7.29
C LYS A 104 -29.16 -6.35 6.16
N ASN A 105 -29.93 -5.61 5.36
CA ASN A 105 -30.74 -6.17 4.29
C ASN A 105 -29.96 -6.35 2.97
N LYS A 106 -28.79 -5.72 2.85
CA LYS A 106 -27.93 -5.74 1.66
C LYS A 106 -28.65 -5.27 0.38
N THR A 107 -29.55 -4.31 0.52
CA THR A 107 -30.40 -3.81 -0.57
C THR A 107 -30.59 -2.29 -0.48
N GLY A 108 -31.00 -1.68 -1.60
CA GLY A 108 -31.30 -0.25 -1.69
C GLY A 108 -30.12 0.62 -2.08
N GLU A 109 -30.42 1.87 -2.44
CA GLU A 109 -29.45 2.84 -2.97
C GLU A 109 -28.31 3.14 -1.98
N ALA A 110 -28.63 3.32 -0.70
CA ALA A 110 -27.63 3.54 0.34
C ALA A 110 -26.61 2.39 0.42
N TYR A 111 -27.08 1.14 0.32
CA TYR A 111 -26.20 -0.03 0.31
C TYR A 111 -25.32 -0.05 -0.94
N ASP A 112 -25.88 0.25 -2.12
CA ASP A 112 -25.12 0.29 -3.37
C ASP A 112 -24.03 1.37 -3.36
N LEU A 113 -24.32 2.56 -2.81
CA LEU A 113 -23.33 3.62 -2.62
C LEU A 113 -22.21 3.18 -1.66
N MET A 114 -22.56 2.59 -0.52
CA MET A 114 -21.58 2.05 0.44
C MET A 114 -20.73 0.95 -0.19
N LYS A 115 -21.32 0.05 -0.97
CA LYS A 115 -20.63 -1.03 -1.67
C LYS A 115 -19.65 -0.49 -2.70
N ARG A 116 -20.06 0.47 -3.54
CA ARG A 116 -19.18 1.10 -4.54
C ARG A 116 -17.99 1.80 -3.88
N ARG A 117 -18.25 2.59 -2.83
CA ARG A 117 -17.19 3.21 -2.03
C ARG A 117 -16.26 2.18 -1.40
N ALA A 118 -16.81 1.10 -0.84
CA ALA A 118 -16.03 0.04 -0.21
C ALA A 118 -15.10 -0.67 -1.20
N VAL A 119 -15.53 -0.88 -2.45
CA VAL A 119 -14.67 -1.43 -3.51
C VAL A 119 -13.46 -0.53 -3.75
N LEU A 120 -13.65 0.79 -3.86
CA LEU A 120 -12.55 1.74 -4.05
C LEU A 120 -11.59 1.78 -2.87
N VAL A 121 -12.11 1.84 -1.65
CA VAL A 121 -11.29 1.87 -0.42
C VAL A 121 -10.53 0.55 -0.25
N LYS A 122 -11.15 -0.59 -0.60
CA LYS A 122 -10.51 -1.90 -0.58
C LYS A 122 -9.38 -1.98 -1.60
N ASP A 123 -9.61 -1.54 -2.84
CA ASP A 123 -8.59 -1.49 -3.90
C ASP A 123 -7.40 -0.63 -3.46
N ASN A 124 -7.64 0.54 -2.86
CA ASN A 124 -6.58 1.39 -2.31
C ASN A 124 -5.80 0.70 -1.17
N TYR A 125 -6.47 -0.05 -0.30
CA TYR A 125 -5.79 -0.81 0.76
C TYR A 125 -4.93 -1.95 0.21
N GLU A 126 -5.42 -2.66 -0.81
CA GLU A 126 -4.68 -3.72 -1.48
C GLU A 126 -3.43 -3.18 -2.17
N ARG A 127 -3.50 -1.95 -2.71
CA ARG A 127 -2.40 -1.21 -3.36
C ARG A 127 -1.62 -0.27 -2.43
N ARG A 128 -1.78 -0.38 -1.10
CA ARG A 128 -1.17 0.53 -0.11
C ARG A 128 0.35 0.70 -0.27
N GLU A 129 1.05 -0.32 -0.74
CA GLU A 129 2.50 -0.30 -0.96
C GLU A 129 2.86 0.59 -2.16
N ASP A 130 2.15 0.47 -3.29
CA ASP A 130 2.34 1.34 -4.46
C ASP A 130 1.91 2.79 -4.15
N ILE A 131 0.85 2.98 -3.36
CA ILE A 131 0.42 4.31 -2.89
C ILE A 131 1.50 4.97 -2.02
N ALA A 132 2.09 4.21 -1.08
CA ALA A 132 3.17 4.72 -0.24
C ALA A 132 4.40 5.11 -1.07
N ARG A 133 4.79 4.27 -2.03
CA ARG A 133 5.93 4.55 -2.91
C ARG A 133 5.68 5.76 -3.81
N MET A 134 4.49 5.86 -4.40
CA MET A 134 4.13 7.05 -5.19
C MET A 134 4.11 8.31 -4.31
N THR A 135 3.59 8.21 -3.08
CA THR A 135 3.59 9.30 -2.11
C THR A 135 5.04 9.76 -1.84
N ILE A 136 5.95 8.85 -1.51
CA ILE A 136 7.37 9.19 -1.31
C ILE A 136 7.96 9.80 -2.59
N PHE A 137 7.72 9.19 -3.75
CA PHE A 137 8.24 9.65 -5.04
C PHE A 137 7.85 11.11 -5.31
N LEU A 138 6.56 11.45 -5.25
CA LEU A 138 6.07 12.81 -5.52
C LEU A 138 6.67 13.85 -4.56
N ASN A 139 6.96 13.45 -3.31
CA ASN A 139 7.58 14.33 -2.32
C ASN A 139 9.11 14.46 -2.46
N THR A 140 9.74 13.72 -3.39
CA THR A 140 11.14 13.98 -3.78
C THR A 140 11.25 14.97 -4.94
N LEU A 141 10.13 15.31 -5.58
CA LEU A 141 10.05 16.28 -6.66
C LEU A 141 9.85 17.70 -6.14
N PRO A 142 10.14 18.73 -6.94
CA PRO A 142 9.72 20.08 -6.60
C PRO A 142 8.18 20.14 -6.51
N ARG A 143 7.68 20.94 -5.56
CA ARG A 143 6.28 20.88 -5.09
C ARG A 143 5.26 21.04 -6.22
N LYS A 144 5.51 21.97 -7.15
CA LYS A 144 4.62 22.29 -8.26
C LYS A 144 4.42 21.09 -9.20
N GLU A 145 5.51 20.42 -9.56
CA GLU A 145 5.52 19.23 -10.40
C GLU A 145 4.89 18.04 -9.66
N GLY A 146 5.19 17.88 -8.36
CA GLY A 146 4.56 16.86 -7.51
C GLY A 146 3.04 17.00 -7.41
N GLU A 147 2.53 18.22 -7.22
CA GLU A 147 1.08 18.50 -7.19
C GLU A 147 0.42 18.35 -8.56
N SER A 148 1.12 18.75 -9.63
CA SER A 148 0.61 18.57 -11.01
C SER A 148 0.48 17.09 -11.36
N LEU A 149 1.48 16.27 -11.00
CA LEU A 149 1.42 14.83 -11.16
C LEU A 149 0.36 14.19 -10.26
N LEU A 150 0.17 14.68 -9.03
CA LEU A 150 -0.90 14.21 -8.14
C LEU A 150 -2.27 14.32 -8.82
N GLY A 151 -2.58 15.46 -9.45
CA GLY A 151 -3.85 15.65 -10.17
C GLY A 151 -4.05 14.63 -11.29
N LEU A 152 -3.02 14.40 -12.11
CA LEU A 152 -3.06 13.38 -13.17
C LEU A 152 -3.26 11.96 -12.60
N ILE A 153 -2.57 11.63 -11.51
CA ILE A 153 -2.60 10.28 -10.92
C ILE A 153 -3.93 10.02 -10.20
N GLU A 154 -4.38 10.94 -9.35
CA GLU A 154 -5.60 10.76 -8.57
C GLU A 154 -6.85 10.87 -9.43
N GLU A 155 -6.92 11.87 -10.31
CA GLU A 155 -8.16 12.27 -11.00
C GLU A 155 -8.17 11.91 -12.49
N GLY A 156 -7.01 11.64 -13.09
CA GLY A 156 -6.91 11.42 -14.53
C GLY A 156 -7.18 12.69 -15.34
N GLN A 157 -7.04 13.86 -14.73
CA GLN A 157 -7.30 15.17 -15.33
C GLN A 157 -6.05 16.04 -15.23
N GLY A 158 -5.81 16.86 -16.25
CA GLY A 158 -4.66 17.76 -16.33
C GLY A 158 -3.98 17.76 -17.70
N GLY A 159 -3.07 18.70 -17.87
CA GLY A 159 -2.13 18.69 -19.00
C GLY A 159 -0.94 17.79 -18.72
N ASP A 160 -0.16 17.52 -19.76
CA ASP A 160 1.12 16.82 -19.61
C ASP A 160 2.05 17.55 -18.64
N VAL A 161 2.85 16.79 -17.89
CA VAL A 161 3.84 17.35 -16.95
C VAL A 161 5.23 17.02 -17.44
N ASP A 162 6.08 18.04 -17.58
CA ASP A 162 7.49 17.83 -17.92
C ASP A 162 8.18 17.05 -16.79
N VAL A 163 8.78 15.92 -17.14
CA VAL A 163 9.57 15.06 -16.26
C VAL A 163 10.97 14.82 -16.81
N SER A 164 11.40 15.60 -17.81
CA SER A 164 12.70 15.49 -18.47
C SER A 164 13.87 15.70 -17.52
N PHE A 165 13.66 16.43 -16.43
CA PHE A 165 14.64 16.63 -15.35
C PHE A 165 14.93 15.36 -14.54
N LEU A 166 14.06 14.34 -14.60
CA LEU A 166 14.25 13.07 -13.91
C LEU A 166 15.13 12.12 -14.73
N PRO A 167 16.00 11.33 -14.07
CA PRO A 167 16.67 10.20 -14.72
C PRO A 167 15.67 9.22 -15.34
N ARG A 168 16.05 8.56 -16.43
CA ARG A 168 15.19 7.64 -17.18
C ARG A 168 14.60 6.53 -16.30
N GLU A 169 15.37 6.03 -15.34
CA GLU A 169 14.93 5.00 -14.39
C GLU A 169 13.81 5.52 -13.48
N LYS A 170 13.90 6.77 -13.04
CA LYS A 170 12.88 7.43 -12.21
C LYS A 170 11.63 7.76 -13.01
N GLN A 171 11.79 8.16 -14.27
CA GLN A 171 10.66 8.33 -15.18
C GLN A 171 9.91 6.99 -15.38
N GLN A 172 10.63 5.88 -15.58
CA GLN A 172 10.02 4.56 -15.70
C GLN A 172 9.36 4.12 -14.38
N GLU A 173 9.97 4.40 -13.23
CA GLU A 173 9.35 4.14 -11.92
C GLU A 173 8.02 4.90 -11.75
N LEU A 174 7.97 6.18 -12.14
CA LEU A 174 6.74 6.97 -12.13
C LEU A 174 5.66 6.34 -13.02
N VAL A 175 6.00 5.96 -14.25
CA VAL A 175 5.07 5.30 -15.18
C VAL A 175 4.56 3.97 -14.60
N ASN A 176 5.46 3.15 -14.05
CA ASN A 176 5.08 1.88 -13.43
C ASN A 176 4.12 2.08 -12.27
N LEU A 177 4.45 2.97 -11.32
CA LEU A 177 3.63 3.23 -10.15
C LEU A 177 2.26 3.79 -10.55
N ALA A 178 2.20 4.73 -11.49
CA ALA A 178 0.94 5.29 -11.98
C ALA A 178 0.06 4.20 -12.65
N ALA A 179 0.65 3.36 -13.50
CA ALA A 179 -0.05 2.22 -14.12
C ALA A 179 -0.61 1.25 -13.07
N ARG A 180 0.20 0.90 -12.06
CA ARG A 180 -0.19 0.05 -10.93
C ARG A 180 -1.30 0.66 -10.08
N LEU A 181 -1.43 1.98 -10.04
CA LEU A 181 -2.55 2.70 -9.41
C LEU A 181 -3.78 2.84 -10.33
N GLY A 182 -3.75 2.25 -11.53
CA GLY A 182 -4.85 2.22 -12.49
C GLY A 182 -4.88 3.41 -13.46
N ARG A 183 -3.73 4.07 -13.66
CA ARG A 183 -3.58 5.16 -14.63
C ARG A 183 -2.60 4.76 -15.73
N ASP A 184 -3.13 4.34 -16.86
CA ASP A 184 -2.32 4.10 -18.06
C ASP A 184 -1.67 5.40 -18.51
N CYS A 185 -0.35 5.40 -18.56
CA CYS A 185 0.45 6.60 -18.79
C CYS A 185 1.71 6.26 -19.58
N CYS A 186 2.38 7.30 -20.06
CA CYS A 186 3.62 7.17 -20.81
C CYS A 186 4.48 8.42 -20.65
N VAL A 187 5.76 8.30 -21.03
CA VAL A 187 6.63 9.46 -21.22
C VAL A 187 6.92 9.62 -22.71
N TYR A 188 6.59 10.80 -23.24
CA TYR A 188 6.79 11.18 -24.63
C TYR A 188 7.45 12.54 -24.69
N ALA A 189 8.62 12.64 -25.35
CA ALA A 189 9.38 13.88 -25.47
C ALA A 189 9.66 14.54 -24.10
N GLY A 190 10.03 13.72 -23.10
CA GLY A 190 10.31 14.18 -21.74
C GLY A 190 9.08 14.50 -20.88
N SER A 191 7.85 14.40 -21.41
CA SER A 191 6.63 14.72 -20.67
C SER A 191 5.84 13.48 -20.28
N PHE A 192 5.40 13.43 -19.02
CA PHE A 192 4.46 12.44 -18.49
C PHE A 192 3.04 12.77 -18.97
N SER A 193 2.41 11.80 -19.65
CA SER A 193 1.12 11.99 -20.31
C SER A 193 0.20 10.80 -20.13
N LEU A 194 -1.10 11.09 -20.04
CA LEU A 194 -2.20 10.11 -20.08
C LEU A 194 -2.79 9.95 -21.49
N ASP A 195 -2.27 10.68 -22.48
CA ASP A 195 -2.80 10.65 -23.85
C ASP A 195 -2.46 9.33 -24.55
N LYS A 196 -3.51 8.54 -24.84
CA LYS A 196 -3.41 7.26 -25.55
C LYS A 196 -2.80 7.39 -26.93
N LYS A 197 -2.92 8.54 -27.60
CA LYS A 197 -2.31 8.77 -28.93
C LYS A 197 -0.78 8.83 -28.83
N LYS A 198 -0.25 9.39 -27.74
CA LYS A 198 1.19 9.49 -27.50
C LYS A 198 1.81 8.15 -27.09
N ALA A 199 1.04 7.28 -26.44
CA ALA A 199 1.49 5.96 -25.99
C ALA A 199 2.08 5.09 -27.12
N GLY A 200 1.65 5.26 -28.37
CA GLY A 200 2.23 4.54 -29.52
C GLY A 200 3.69 4.92 -29.80
N MET A 201 4.03 6.19 -29.63
CA MET A 201 5.33 6.80 -29.95
C MET A 201 6.18 7.09 -28.71
N ALA A 202 5.67 6.78 -27.53
CA ALA A 202 6.32 7.07 -26.26
C ALA A 202 7.64 6.32 -26.08
N GLU A 203 8.59 7.00 -25.44
CA GLU A 203 9.92 6.49 -25.07
C GLU A 203 9.81 5.47 -23.94
N LEU A 204 8.92 5.73 -22.98
CA LEU A 204 8.60 4.88 -21.85
C LEU A 204 7.10 4.64 -21.79
N LYS A 205 6.70 3.40 -21.52
CA LYS A 205 5.29 2.97 -21.49
C LYS A 205 5.01 2.18 -20.22
N SER A 206 3.73 2.17 -19.83
CA SER A 206 3.24 1.25 -18.79
C SER A 206 3.65 -0.18 -19.13
N PRO A 207 4.30 -0.91 -18.21
CA PRO A 207 4.65 -2.29 -18.44
C PRO A 207 3.38 -3.15 -18.38
N GLU A 208 3.36 -4.24 -19.15
CA GLU A 208 2.32 -5.26 -19.00
C GLU A 208 2.65 -6.11 -17.76
N GLU A 209 2.15 -5.69 -16.61
CA GLU A 209 2.31 -6.40 -15.33
C GLU A 209 0.97 -6.94 -14.82
N VAL A 210 1.03 -8.06 -14.11
CA VAL A 210 -0.11 -8.70 -13.47
C VAL A 210 0.15 -8.80 -11.97
N LEU A 211 -0.80 -8.30 -11.17
CA LEU A 211 -0.75 -8.43 -9.72
C LEU A 211 -0.99 -9.89 -9.32
N LYS A 212 -0.06 -10.48 -8.57
CA LYS A 212 -0.17 -11.84 -8.03
C LYS A 212 0.00 -11.83 -6.52
N ALA A 213 -0.81 -12.63 -5.84
CA ALA A 213 -0.63 -12.89 -4.41
C ALA A 213 0.46 -13.96 -4.22
N VAL A 214 1.35 -13.74 -3.26
CA VAL A 214 2.32 -14.74 -2.79
C VAL A 214 1.90 -15.31 -1.44
N THR A 215 2.46 -16.48 -1.09
CA THR A 215 2.26 -17.06 0.24
C THR A 215 2.62 -16.05 1.35
N GLY A 216 1.71 -15.84 2.31
CA GLY A 216 1.85 -14.83 3.36
C GLY A 216 1.09 -13.51 3.11
N GLY A 217 0.28 -13.43 2.05
CA GLY A 217 -0.68 -12.33 1.83
C GLY A 217 -0.08 -11.04 1.27
N ARG A 218 1.19 -11.07 0.86
CA ARG A 218 1.81 -9.99 0.07
C ARG A 218 1.41 -10.13 -1.40
N HIS A 219 1.44 -9.01 -2.12
CA HIS A 219 1.23 -8.99 -3.56
C HIS A 219 2.50 -8.56 -4.27
N VAL A 220 2.72 -9.09 -5.46
CA VAL A 220 3.85 -8.75 -6.33
C VAL A 220 3.35 -8.48 -7.74
N TRP A 221 3.93 -7.49 -8.39
CA TRP A 221 3.68 -7.20 -9.80
C TRP A 221 4.63 -8.04 -10.65
N VAL A 222 4.06 -8.90 -11.48
CA VAL A 222 4.83 -9.83 -12.33
C VAL A 222 4.70 -9.41 -13.78
N PRO A 223 5.79 -9.20 -14.52
CA PRO A 223 5.73 -8.97 -15.96
C PRO A 223 5.00 -10.12 -16.66
N ARG A 224 4.04 -9.79 -17.54
CA ARG A 224 3.17 -10.78 -18.20
C ARG A 224 3.96 -11.86 -18.94
N GLY A 225 5.07 -11.49 -19.57
CA GLY A 225 5.97 -12.43 -20.26
C GLY A 225 6.67 -13.44 -19.33
N ARG A 226 6.74 -13.17 -18.02
CA ARG A 226 7.34 -14.08 -17.01
C ARG A 226 6.30 -14.70 -16.07
N LEU A 227 5.01 -14.57 -16.40
CA LEU A 227 3.93 -15.03 -15.52
C LEU A 227 3.97 -16.55 -15.31
N ALA A 228 4.21 -17.32 -16.38
CA ALA A 228 4.30 -18.78 -16.30
C ALA A 228 5.49 -19.23 -15.43
N ASP A 229 6.64 -18.58 -15.57
CA ASP A 229 7.83 -18.86 -14.74
C ASP A 229 7.58 -18.59 -13.26
N PHE A 230 6.86 -17.51 -12.97
CA PHE A 230 6.46 -17.16 -11.61
C PHE A 230 5.50 -18.19 -11.02
N GLU A 231 4.45 -18.57 -11.76
CA GLU A 231 3.47 -19.56 -11.30
C GLU A 231 4.10 -20.94 -11.10
N ALA A 232 5.01 -21.35 -11.98
CA ALA A 232 5.79 -22.57 -11.80
C ALA A 232 6.68 -22.51 -10.55
N ASN A 233 7.30 -21.35 -10.28
CA ASN A 233 8.09 -21.15 -9.08
C ASN A 233 7.25 -21.19 -7.80
N GLU A 234 6.07 -20.54 -7.77
CA GLU A 234 5.18 -20.58 -6.61
C GLU A 234 4.67 -22.01 -6.32
N LYS A 235 4.38 -22.78 -7.36
CA LYS A 235 4.05 -24.21 -7.21
C LYS A 235 5.22 -24.98 -6.58
N ASN A 236 6.44 -24.76 -7.05
CA ASN A 236 7.63 -25.39 -6.49
C ASN A 236 7.87 -24.99 -5.02
N VAL A 237 7.70 -23.70 -4.68
CA VAL A 237 7.80 -23.20 -3.29
C VAL A 237 6.78 -23.90 -2.39
N ALA A 238 5.53 -24.03 -2.84
CA ALA A 238 4.48 -24.70 -2.07
C ALA A 238 4.77 -26.20 -1.86
N GLU A 239 5.21 -26.90 -2.90
CA GLU A 239 5.57 -28.32 -2.82
C GLU A 239 6.76 -28.57 -1.88
N LEU A 240 7.81 -27.74 -1.96
CA LEU A 240 8.97 -27.83 -1.07
C LEU A 240 8.59 -27.50 0.38
N LEU A 241 7.76 -26.49 0.61
CA LEU A 241 7.28 -26.15 1.95
C LEU A 241 6.48 -27.30 2.58
N ALA A 242 5.60 -27.94 1.82
CA ALA A 242 4.83 -29.09 2.30
C ALA A 242 5.75 -30.27 2.67
N LYS A 243 6.78 -30.56 1.86
CA LYS A 243 7.80 -31.57 2.17
C LYS A 243 8.59 -31.24 3.44
N ILE A 244 8.98 -29.97 3.62
CA ILE A 244 9.67 -29.52 4.83
C ILE A 244 8.79 -29.71 6.07
N GLN A 245 7.52 -29.32 5.99
CA GLN A 245 6.58 -29.47 7.11
C GLN A 245 6.37 -30.94 7.48
N ALA A 246 6.16 -31.81 6.50
CA ALA A 246 6.03 -33.25 6.71
C ALA A 246 7.28 -33.85 7.37
N LYS A 247 8.47 -33.56 6.85
CA LYS A 247 9.73 -34.07 7.41
C LYS A 247 10.06 -33.46 8.78
N SER A 248 9.67 -32.21 9.04
CA SER A 248 9.80 -31.59 10.37
C SER A 248 8.92 -32.30 11.40
N ALA A 249 7.68 -32.67 11.03
CA ALA A 249 6.80 -33.43 11.90
C ALA A 249 7.35 -34.85 12.17
N GLU A 250 7.88 -35.52 11.14
CA GLU A 250 8.55 -36.82 11.32
C GLU A 250 9.76 -36.72 12.27
N LYS A 251 10.59 -35.66 12.13
CA LYS A 251 11.75 -35.41 12.99
C LYS A 251 11.36 -35.15 14.45
N GLN A 252 10.17 -34.59 14.70
CA GLN A 252 9.64 -34.41 16.06
C GLN A 252 9.16 -35.73 16.66
N ALA A 253 8.62 -36.64 15.84
CA ALA A 253 8.13 -37.94 16.29
C ALA A 253 9.25 -38.99 16.44
N ARG A 254 10.29 -38.93 15.62
CA ARG A 254 11.43 -39.88 15.64
C ARG A 254 12.73 -39.26 15.15
N LYS A 255 13.84 -39.93 15.43
CA LYS A 255 15.13 -39.61 14.79
C LYS A 255 15.06 -40.00 13.30
N LEU A 256 15.49 -39.07 12.45
CA LEU A 256 15.66 -39.31 11.02
C LEU A 256 16.91 -40.17 10.79
N SER A 257 16.90 -40.99 9.75
CA SER A 257 18.12 -41.65 9.28
C SER A 257 19.08 -40.62 8.66
N GLU A 258 20.32 -41.03 8.42
CA GLU A 258 21.33 -40.18 7.78
C GLU A 258 20.90 -39.76 6.35
N GLU A 259 20.38 -40.70 5.56
CA GLU A 259 19.83 -40.43 4.22
C GLU A 259 18.65 -39.46 4.26
N GLU A 260 17.76 -39.62 5.24
CA GLU A 260 16.62 -38.72 5.43
C GLU A 260 17.05 -37.32 5.86
N SER A 261 18.12 -37.21 6.66
CA SER A 261 18.71 -35.92 7.05
C SER A 261 19.31 -35.21 5.83
N VAL A 262 20.10 -35.91 5.02
CA VAL A 262 20.68 -35.35 3.79
C VAL A 262 19.59 -34.90 2.81
N TYR A 263 18.54 -35.70 2.66
CA TYR A 263 17.38 -35.33 1.85
C TYR A 263 16.67 -34.08 2.40
N PHE A 264 16.48 -34.00 3.72
CA PHE A 264 15.84 -32.86 4.36
C PHE A 264 16.65 -31.56 4.16
N ASP A 265 17.97 -31.61 4.34
CA ASP A 265 18.86 -30.47 4.11
C ASP A 265 18.82 -30.01 2.65
N LYS A 266 18.77 -30.96 1.70
CA LYS A 266 18.60 -30.65 0.27
C LYS A 266 17.28 -29.91 0.00
N ILE A 267 16.16 -30.40 0.53
CA ILE A 267 14.87 -29.71 0.34
C ILE A 267 14.90 -28.30 0.92
N GLN A 268 15.54 -28.10 2.07
CA GLN A 268 15.70 -26.77 2.67
C GLN A 268 16.52 -25.84 1.76
N GLY A 269 17.63 -26.34 1.19
CA GLY A 269 18.42 -25.60 0.20
C GLY A 269 17.64 -25.24 -1.05
N ASP A 270 16.92 -26.21 -1.63
CA ASP A 270 16.07 -26.01 -2.81
C ASP A 270 14.95 -25.00 -2.52
N TYR A 271 14.36 -25.05 -1.32
CA TYR A 271 13.35 -24.09 -0.87
C TYR A 271 13.91 -22.67 -0.79
N LEU A 272 15.10 -22.49 -0.19
CA LEU A 272 15.75 -21.19 -0.12
C LEU A 272 16.07 -20.63 -1.51
N ALA A 273 16.53 -21.47 -2.44
CA ALA A 273 16.77 -21.08 -3.82
C ALA A 273 15.47 -20.65 -4.54
N ALA A 274 14.37 -21.40 -4.35
CA ALA A 274 13.07 -21.06 -4.93
C ALA A 274 12.50 -19.75 -4.36
N VAL A 275 12.69 -19.51 -3.05
CA VAL A 275 12.34 -18.23 -2.40
C VAL A 275 13.23 -17.09 -2.89
N GLY A 276 14.52 -17.34 -3.14
CA GLY A 276 15.43 -16.37 -3.76
C GLY A 276 14.97 -15.97 -5.16
N LYS A 277 14.62 -16.95 -6.00
CA LYS A 277 14.06 -16.70 -7.34
C LYS A 277 12.76 -15.90 -7.28
N ARG A 278 11.90 -16.16 -6.28
CA ARG A 278 10.69 -15.35 -6.03
C ARG A 278 11.05 -13.88 -5.74
N ALA A 279 12.10 -13.62 -4.96
CA ALA A 279 12.54 -12.26 -4.63
C ALA A 279 12.99 -11.48 -5.87
N GLU A 280 13.54 -12.14 -6.90
CA GLU A 280 13.89 -11.48 -8.17
C GLU A 280 12.67 -10.91 -8.90
N PHE A 281 11.52 -11.58 -8.82
CA PHE A 281 10.26 -11.05 -9.37
C PHE A 281 9.73 -9.86 -8.58
N ALA A 282 10.05 -9.78 -7.29
CA ALA A 282 9.66 -8.70 -6.39
C ALA A 282 10.72 -7.56 -6.34
N LYS A 283 11.78 -7.64 -7.14
CA LYS A 283 12.88 -6.67 -7.12
C LYS A 283 12.34 -5.27 -7.44
N GLY A 284 12.69 -4.29 -6.62
CA GLY A 284 12.16 -2.93 -6.73
C GLY A 284 10.74 -2.78 -6.20
N MET A 285 10.23 -3.72 -5.38
CA MET A 285 9.04 -3.55 -4.53
C MET A 285 9.40 -3.44 -3.04
N GLU A 286 10.68 -3.28 -2.72
CA GLU A 286 11.15 -3.09 -1.35
C GLU A 286 10.66 -1.75 -0.80
N LEU A 287 10.11 -1.74 0.42
CA LEU A 287 9.64 -0.53 1.09
C LEU A 287 10.80 0.21 1.77
N SER A 288 11.84 0.53 1.02
CA SER A 288 13.07 1.15 1.53
C SER A 288 13.17 2.65 1.20
N GLU A 289 12.26 3.19 0.40
CA GLU A 289 12.31 4.60 0.02
C GLU A 289 11.94 5.52 1.18
N THR A 290 12.57 6.69 1.21
CA THR A 290 12.34 7.73 2.21
C THR A 290 12.22 9.10 1.54
N ALA A 291 11.38 9.96 2.10
CA ALA A 291 11.30 11.37 1.75
C ALA A 291 11.79 12.22 2.93
N LYS A 292 12.61 13.25 2.63
CA LYS A 292 12.98 14.29 3.59
C LYS A 292 12.01 15.46 3.40
N LEU A 293 11.17 15.69 4.40
CA LEU A 293 10.10 16.68 4.36
C LEU A 293 10.40 17.83 5.32
N TYR A 294 9.97 19.04 4.99
CA TYR A 294 10.00 20.16 5.93
C TYR A 294 8.79 20.11 6.87
N ARG A 295 8.97 20.54 8.12
CA ARG A 295 7.84 20.74 9.04
C ARG A 295 6.96 21.87 8.53
N LYS A 296 5.63 21.75 8.65
CA LYS A 296 4.63 22.76 8.21
C LYS A 296 4.92 24.18 8.69
N GLU A 297 5.43 24.34 9.91
CA GLU A 297 5.72 25.65 10.52
C GLU A 297 7.03 26.29 10.03
N SER A 298 7.88 25.53 9.34
CA SER A 298 9.20 26.00 8.88
C SER A 298 9.10 27.07 7.79
N TRP A 299 8.01 27.04 7.00
CA TRP A 299 7.77 27.96 5.88
C TRP A 299 7.48 29.38 6.35
N LYS A 300 6.80 29.54 7.50
CA LYS A 300 6.45 30.87 8.03
C LYS A 300 7.68 31.71 8.40
N LYS A 301 8.80 31.07 8.78
CA LYS A 301 10.05 31.77 9.11
C LYS A 301 10.89 32.18 7.88
N LEU A 302 10.51 31.75 6.67
CA LEU A 302 11.20 32.14 5.43
C LEU A 302 10.61 33.40 4.81
N ASP A 303 9.33 33.68 5.03
CA ASP A 303 8.64 34.88 4.50
C ASP A 303 8.82 36.12 5.39
N ASP A 304 9.13 35.98 6.67
CA ASP A 304 9.42 37.11 7.58
C ASP A 304 10.86 37.67 7.44
N GLY A 305 11.59 37.24 6.41
CA GLY A 305 13.00 37.55 6.18
C GLY A 305 13.31 38.26 4.85
N TYR A 306 12.31 38.84 4.19
CA TYR A 306 12.46 39.74 3.05
C TYR A 306 11.88 41.12 3.35
#